data_AF-U5T1E0-F1
#
_entry.id   AF-U5T1E0-F1
#
_cell.length_a   1.000
_cell.length_b   1.000
_cell.length_c   1.000
_cell.angle_alpha   90.00
_cell.angle_beta   90.00
_cell.angle_gamma   90.00
#
_symmetry.space_group_name_H-M   'P 1'
#
loop_
_entity.id
_entity.type
_entity.pdbx_description
1 polymer ?
#
loop_
_entity_poly.entity_id
_entity_poly.type
_entity_poly.pdbx_seq_one_letter_code
_entity_poly.pdbx_strand_id
1 'polypeptide(L)' 'MAGMPGQNCRIEYRGRDIVISGPTREAHAQAQRIIRRFACSAVPYRMARTDSDQVILKPA' A
#
# COMPACT_ATOMS: atom_id res chain seq x y z
N MET A 1 -19.32 -6.31 9.30
CA MET A 1 -17.88 -6.55 9.06
C MET A 1 -17.32 -5.31 8.37
N ALA A 2 -16.26 -4.71 8.92
CA ALA A 2 -15.87 -3.32 8.66
C ALA A 2 -15.37 -3.05 7.22
N GLY A 3 -16.24 -2.49 6.38
CA GLY A 3 -15.80 -1.69 5.23
C GLY A 3 -15.58 -0.28 5.71
N MET A 4 -14.32 0.19 5.79
CA MET A 4 -14.04 1.60 6.09
C MET A 4 -14.55 2.45 4.91
N PRO A 5 -15.58 3.28 5.11
CA PRO A 5 -16.07 4.16 4.06
C PRO A 5 -15.08 5.31 3.91
N GLY A 6 -14.59 5.57 2.68
CA GLY A 6 -13.87 6.80 2.36
C GLY A 6 -12.36 6.70 2.16
N GLN A 7 -11.85 5.65 1.50
CA GLN A 7 -10.49 5.70 0.97
C GLN A 7 -10.57 5.83 -0.54
N ASN A 8 -10.12 6.96 -1.10
CA ASN A 8 -9.98 7.17 -2.54
C ASN A 8 -8.89 6.26 -3.17
N CYS A 9 -8.44 5.25 -2.41
CA CYS A 9 -7.45 4.27 -2.80
C CYS A 9 -7.99 2.86 -2.62
N ARG A 10 -7.85 2.06 -3.67
CA ARG A 10 -8.14 0.63 -3.73
C ARG A 10 -6.88 -0.16 -3.43
N ILE A 11 -6.94 -1.06 -2.46
CA ILE A 11 -5.81 -1.92 -2.08
C ILE A 11 -6.07 -3.33 -2.61
N GLU A 12 -5.14 -3.86 -3.38
CA GLU A 12 -5.15 -5.23 -3.91
C GLU A 12 -3.91 -6.00 -3.46
N TYR A 13 -4.11 -7.22 -2.97
CA TYR A 13 -3.04 -8.12 -2.59
C TYR A 13 -2.75 -9.07 -3.75
N ARG A 14 -1.57 -8.96 -4.36
CA ARG A 14 -1.12 -9.76 -5.50
C ARG A 14 -0.02 -10.71 -5.04
N GLY A 15 -0.43 -11.79 -4.38
CA GLY A 15 0.48 -12.75 -3.76
C GLY A 15 1.21 -12.13 -2.57
N ARG A 16 2.50 -11.85 -2.74
CA ARG A 16 3.32 -11.13 -1.74
C ARG A 16 3.39 -9.62 -1.99
N ASP A 17 2.91 -9.15 -3.13
CA ASP A 17 2.94 -7.73 -3.47
C ASP A 17 1.62 -7.06 -3.03
N ILE A 18 1.70 -5.78 -2.64
CA ILE A 18 0.51 -4.98 -2.31
C ILE A 18 0.42 -3.84 -3.32
N VAL A 19 -0.65 -3.81 -4.10
CA VAL A 19 -0.94 -2.77 -5.08
C VAL A 19 -1.97 -1.83 -4.49
N ILE A 20 -1.72 -0.54 -4.55
CA ILE A 20 -2.57 0.52 -4.01
C ILE A 20 -2.88 1.45 -5.17
N SER A 21 -4.07 1.34 -5.75
CA SER A 21 -4.53 2.19 -6.85
C SER A 21 -5.32 3.38 -6.32
N GLY A 22 -5.13 4.55 -6.90
CA GLY A 22 -5.72 5.82 -6.49
C GLY A 22 -4.72 6.98 -6.59
N PRO A 23 -5.14 8.20 -6.22
CA PRO A 23 -4.32 9.40 -6.36
C PRO A 23 -2.96 9.22 -5.69
N THR A 24 -1.86 9.53 -6.40
CA THR A 24 -0.49 9.27 -5.92
C THR A 24 -0.27 9.73 -4.48
N ARG A 25 -0.80 10.90 -4.10
CA ARG A 25 -0.64 11.46 -2.75
C ARG A 25 -1.30 10.57 -1.67
N GLU A 26 -2.52 10.11 -1.90
CA GLU A 26 -3.24 9.25 -0.95
C GLU A 26 -2.70 7.82 -0.98
N ALA A 27 -2.41 7.29 -2.17
CA ALA A 27 -1.82 5.97 -2.35
C ALA A 27 -0.46 5.87 -1.66
N HIS A 28 0.36 6.93 -1.76
CA HIS A 28 1.65 7.03 -1.09
C HIS A 28 1.50 7.13 0.44
N ALA A 29 0.55 7.94 0.93
CA ALA A 29 0.27 8.02 2.36
C ALA A 29 -0.17 6.67 2.94
N GLN A 30 -1.05 5.94 2.24
CA GLN A 30 -1.46 4.59 2.61
C GLN A 30 -0.30 3.60 2.57
N ALA A 31 0.51 3.65 1.51
CA ALA A 31 1.72 2.85 1.39
C ALA A 31 2.67 3.05 2.57
N GLN A 32 2.94 4.30 2.97
CA GLN A 32 3.78 4.59 4.14
C GLN A 32 3.18 4.08 5.45
N ARG A 33 1.85 4.17 5.63
CA ARG A 33 1.18 3.61 6.81
C ARG A 33 1.36 2.10 6.89
N ILE A 34 1.22 1.41 5.77
CA ILE A 34 1.42 -0.04 5.68
C ILE A 34 2.88 -0.39 5.99
N ILE A 35 3.84 0.25 5.33
CA ILE A 35 5.27 0.04 5.58
C ILE A 35 5.61 0.24 7.06
N ARG A 36 5.14 1.34 7.67
CA ARG A 36 5.41 1.64 9.08
C ARG A 36 4.79 0.62 10.02
N ARG A 37 3.62 0.07 9.68
CA ARG A 37 2.98 -1.01 10.45
C ARG A 37 3.78 -2.31 10.38
N PHE A 38 4.38 -2.61 9.23
CA PHE A 38 5.19 -3.81 9.01
C PHE A 38 6.69 -3.60 9.31
N ALA A 39 7.11 -2.42 9.76
CA ALA A 39 8.52 -2.09 10.01
C ALA A 39 9.20 -3.00 11.05
N CYS A 40 8.44 -3.49 12.04
CA CYS A 40 8.90 -4.47 13.02
C CYS A 40 8.31 -5.88 12.80
N SER A 41 7.74 -6.16 11.64
CA SER A 41 7.26 -7.51 11.28
C SER A 41 8.36 -8.34 10.61
N ALA A 42 8.18 -9.66 10.58
CA ALA A 42 9.06 -10.61 9.91
C ALA A 42 9.17 -10.41 8.38
N VAL A 43 8.29 -9.59 7.79
CA VAL A 43 8.28 -9.28 6.36
C VAL A 43 8.10 -7.76 6.20
N PRO A 44 9.19 -6.97 6.21
CA PRO A 44 9.11 -5.54 5.95
C PRO A 44 8.74 -5.31 4.48
N TYR A 45 7.85 -4.35 4.24
CA TYR A 45 7.47 -3.93 2.89
C TYR A 45 8.22 -2.66 2.51
N ARG A 46 8.52 -2.49 1.22
CA ARG A 46 9.11 -1.30 0.62
C ARG A 46 8.35 -0.87 -0.62
N MET A 47 8.39 0.42 -0.95
CA MET A 47 7.86 0.93 -2.21
C MET A 47 8.75 0.44 -3.35
N ALA A 48 8.21 -0.42 -4.21
CA ALA A 48 8.92 -0.93 -5.37
C ALA A 48 8.60 -0.14 -6.64
N ARG A 49 7.37 0.36 -6.75
CA ARG A 49 6.94 1.19 -7.89
C ARG A 49 5.93 2.22 -7.42
N THR A 50 6.09 3.45 -7.90
CA THR A 50 5.14 4.55 -7.69
C THR A 50 4.80 5.11 -9.06
N ASP A 51 3.53 5.08 -9.39
CA ASP A 51 2.93 5.55 -10.63
C ASP A 51 1.92 6.65 -10.32
N SER A 52 1.42 7.33 -11.35
CA SER A 52 0.55 8.50 -11.19
C SER A 52 -0.83 8.16 -10.62
N ASP A 53 -1.23 6.89 -10.69
CA ASP A 53 -2.48 6.37 -10.10
C ASP A 53 -2.27 5.08 -9.29
N GLN A 54 -1.02 4.62 -9.08
CA GLN A 54 -0.82 3.39 -8.31
C GLN A 54 0.52 3.32 -7.59
N VAL A 55 0.54 2.69 -6.42
CA VAL A 55 1.76 2.37 -5.66
C VAL A 55 1.83 0.87 -5.47
N ILE A 56 2.99 0.28 -5.74
CA ILE A 56 3.26 -1.14 -5.53
C ILE A 56 4.27 -1.27 -4.41
N LEU A 57 3.88 -1.99 -3.37
CA LEU A 57 4.75 -2.44 -2.29
C LEU A 57 5.19 -3.86 -2.55
N LYS A 58 6.46 -4.13 -2.29
CA LYS A 58 7.03 -5.47 -2.29
C LYS A 58 7.70 -5.78 -0.96
N PRO A 59 7.71 -7.04 -0.51
CA PRO A 59 8.53 -7.45 0.63
C PRO A 59 10.01 -7.15 0.32
N ALA A 60 10.77 -6.77 1.33
CA ALA A 60 12.19 -6.45 1.21
C ALA A 60 13.00 -7.66 0.76
#